data_AF-A0A842KRG4-F1
#
_entry.id   AF-A0A842KRG4-F1
#
_cell.length_a   1.000
_cell.length_b   1.000
_cell.length_c   1.000
_cell.angle_alpha   90.00
_cell.angle_beta   90.00
_cell.angle_gamma   90.00
#
_symmetry.space_group_name_H-M   'P 1'
#
loop_
_entity.id
_entity.type
_entity.pdbx_description
1 polymer ?
#
loop_
_entity_poly.entity_id
_entity_poly.type
_entity_poly.pdbx_seq_one_letter_code
_entity_poly.pdbx_strand_id
1 'polypeptide(L)'
;MDKMKKVGILGAAALIGAGLAALSEERIREFVKEKVDTGALSKEEGKMLVEDLVKEAKKQRLDLEKNIIEKIRETVLKADKELANLEERIAETKIQELEAELERLRNLRKTEK
;
A
#
# COMPACT_ATOMS: atom_id res chain seq x y z
N MET A 1 -6.37 -9.04 -36.40
CA MET A 1 -6.20 -9.34 -34.96
C MET A 1 -4.77 -9.11 -34.44
N ASP A 2 -3.84 -8.54 -35.23
CA ASP A 2 -2.40 -8.67 -34.97
C ASP A 2 -1.67 -7.38 -34.50
N LYS A 3 -2.14 -6.18 -34.88
CA LYS A 3 -1.45 -4.91 -34.57
C LYS A 3 -1.75 -4.34 -33.18
N MET A 4 -3.04 -4.23 -32.80
CA MET A 4 -3.44 -3.69 -31.49
C MET A 4 -2.92 -4.52 -30.30
N LYS A 5 -2.85 -5.86 -30.45
CA LYS A 5 -2.28 -6.74 -29.41
C LYS A 5 -0.77 -6.52 -29.23
N LYS A 6 -0.01 -6.34 -30.32
CA LYS A 6 1.45 -6.07 -30.26
C LYS A 6 1.75 -4.74 -29.57
N VAL A 7 0.98 -3.70 -29.88
CA VAL A 7 1.10 -2.37 -29.27
C VAL A 7 0.79 -2.42 -27.76
N GLY A 8 -0.27 -3.12 -27.36
CA GLY A 8 -0.61 -3.31 -25.95
C GLY A 8 0.44 -4.10 -25.15
N ILE A 9 1.06 -5.13 -25.74
CA ILE A 9 2.10 -5.94 -25.08
C ILE A 9 3.40 -5.14 -24.90
N LEU A 10 3.81 -4.35 -25.90
CA LEU A 10 4.98 -3.47 -25.80
C LEU A 10 4.80 -2.38 -24.74
N GLY A 11 3.60 -1.80 -24.67
CA GLY A 11 3.25 -0.84 -23.63
C GLY A 11 3.31 -1.43 -22.22
N ALA A 12 2.76 -2.64 -22.04
CA ALA A 12 2.82 -3.34 -20.76
C ALA A 12 4.26 -3.69 -20.34
N ALA A 13 5.10 -4.17 -21.28
CA ALA A 13 6.48 -4.53 -20.99
C ALA A 13 7.36 -3.32 -20.60
N ALA A 14 7.15 -2.16 -21.24
CA ALA A 14 7.86 -0.93 -20.93
C ALA A 14 7.52 -0.40 -19.52
N LEU A 15 6.24 -0.43 -19.14
CA LEU A 15 5.79 -0.03 -17.81
C LEU A 15 6.33 -0.96 -16.72
N ILE A 16 6.38 -2.26 -16.98
CA ILE A 16 6.90 -3.26 -16.02
C ILE A 16 8.41 -3.11 -15.83
N GLY A 17 9.17 -2.89 -16.90
CA GLY A 17 10.64 -2.82 -16.84
C GLY A 17 11.20 -1.60 -16.10
N ALA A 18 10.50 -0.46 -16.14
CA ALA A 18 10.96 0.79 -15.52
C ALA A 18 10.27 1.12 -14.18
N GLY A 19 9.30 0.31 -13.73
CA GLY A 19 8.60 0.48 -12.46
C GLY A 19 7.85 1.81 -12.36
N LEU A 20 7.71 2.36 -11.14
CA LEU A 20 6.96 3.62 -10.91
C LEU A 20 7.53 4.83 -11.70
N ALA A 21 8.82 4.81 -12.05
CA ALA A 21 9.45 5.85 -12.85
C ALA A 21 8.93 5.89 -14.30
N ALA A 22 8.36 4.78 -14.78
CA ALA A 22 7.73 4.66 -16.10
C ALA A 22 6.35 5.32 -16.17
N LEU A 23 5.72 5.61 -15.02
CA LEU A 23 4.35 6.14 -14.97
C LEU A 23 4.27 7.63 -15.33
N SER A 24 5.39 8.33 -15.51
CA SER A 24 5.35 9.73 -15.90
C SER A 24 4.99 9.85 -17.38
N GLU A 25 4.07 10.77 -17.67
CA GLU A 25 3.61 11.01 -19.04
C GLU A 25 4.76 11.41 -19.98
N GLU A 26 5.77 12.12 -19.45
CA GLU A 26 6.97 12.50 -20.19
C GLU A 26 7.80 11.28 -20.61
N ARG A 27 8.04 10.33 -19.70
CA ARG A 27 8.78 9.09 -20.02
C ARG A 27 8.03 8.20 -20.99
N ILE A 28 6.71 8.11 -20.87
CA ILE A 28 5.86 7.40 -21.82
C ILE A 28 6.00 8.03 -23.22
N ARG A 29 5.93 9.36 -23.32
CA ARG A 29 6.06 10.08 -24.59
C ARG A 29 7.46 9.91 -25.20
N GLU A 30 8.52 10.00 -24.39
CA GLU A 30 9.91 9.77 -24.84
C GLU A 30 10.10 8.35 -25.37
N PHE A 31 9.65 7.33 -24.63
CA PHE A 31 9.75 5.94 -25.02
C PHE A 31 9.04 5.66 -26.34
N VAL A 32 7.79 6.13 -26.49
CA VAL A 32 7.03 5.92 -27.71
C VAL A 32 7.64 6.69 -28.88
N LYS A 33 8.13 7.92 -28.64
CA LYS A 33 8.81 8.72 -29.65
C LYS A 33 10.06 8.01 -30.18
N GLU A 34 10.88 7.45 -29.31
CA GLU A 34 12.05 6.65 -29.71
C GLU A 34 11.63 5.50 -30.65
N LYS A 35 10.55 4.78 -30.33
CA LYS A 35 10.06 3.69 -31.17
C LYS A 35 9.51 4.15 -32.51
N VAL A 36 8.91 5.33 -32.59
CA VAL A 36 8.49 5.94 -33.86
C VAL A 36 9.71 6.35 -34.68
N ASP A 37 10.71 6.98 -34.05
CA ASP A 37 11.93 7.46 -34.71
C ASP A 37 12.79 6.29 -35.24
N THR A 38 12.82 5.15 -34.54
CA THR A 38 13.49 3.93 -35.02
C THR A 38 12.70 3.18 -36.10
N GLY A 39 11.50 3.66 -36.47
CA GLY A 39 10.61 3.00 -37.43
C GLY A 39 9.93 1.74 -36.90
N ALA A 40 9.99 1.48 -35.59
CA ALA A 40 9.34 0.33 -34.96
C ALA A 40 7.82 0.53 -34.81
N LEU A 41 7.36 1.79 -34.79
CA LEU A 41 5.96 2.18 -34.80
C LEU A 41 5.70 3.26 -35.85
N SER A 42 4.53 3.22 -36.47
CA SER A 42 4.04 4.37 -37.25
C SER A 42 3.61 5.53 -36.33
N LYS A 43 3.46 6.73 -36.90
CA LYS A 43 3.01 7.92 -36.14
C LYS A 43 1.62 7.69 -35.51
N GLU A 44 0.69 7.10 -36.25
CA GLU A 44 -0.64 6.74 -35.76
C GLU A 44 -0.57 5.71 -34.62
N GLU A 45 0.24 4.65 -34.75
CA GLU A 45 0.41 3.65 -33.69
C GLU A 45 1.06 4.25 -32.43
N GLY A 46 2.01 5.17 -32.61
CA GLY A 46 2.63 5.88 -31.50
C GLY A 46 1.64 6.78 -30.74
N LYS A 47 0.77 7.52 -31.45
CA LYS A 47 -0.27 8.34 -30.80
C LYS A 47 -1.21 7.51 -29.94
N MET A 48 -1.73 6.41 -30.49
CA MET A 48 -2.61 5.49 -29.75
C MET A 48 -1.90 4.90 -28.52
N LEU A 49 -0.65 4.48 -28.68
CA LEU A 49 0.11 3.87 -27.58
C LEU A 49 0.36 4.85 -26.43
N VAL A 50 0.65 6.13 -26.73
CA VAL A 50 0.81 7.15 -25.67
C VAL A 50 -0.50 7.32 -24.89
N GLU A 51 -1.64 7.43 -25.58
CA GLU A 51 -2.94 7.59 -24.92
C GLU A 51 -3.28 6.41 -24.01
N ASP A 52 -3.09 5.18 -24.51
CA ASP A 52 -3.35 3.96 -23.76
C ASP A 52 -2.44 3.86 -22.52
N LEU A 53 -1.14 4.13 -22.68
CA LEU A 53 -0.18 4.05 -21.58
C LEU A 53 -0.41 5.13 -20.52
N VAL A 54 -0.71 6.36 -20.92
CA VAL A 54 -1.02 7.45 -19.98
C VAL A 54 -2.29 7.13 -19.20
N LYS A 55 -3.31 6.60 -19.87
CA LYS A 55 -4.58 6.21 -19.22
C LYS A 55 -4.37 5.07 -18.22
N GLU A 56 -3.64 4.03 -18.62
CA GLU A 56 -3.36 2.89 -17.75
C GLU A 56 -2.46 3.30 -16.57
N ALA A 57 -1.44 4.13 -16.79
CA ALA A 57 -0.59 4.65 -15.74
C ALA A 57 -1.38 5.46 -14.69
N LYS A 58 -2.32 6.31 -15.13
CA LYS A 58 -3.22 7.05 -14.22
C LYS A 58 -4.10 6.12 -13.40
N LYS A 59 -4.65 5.08 -14.03
CA LYS A 59 -5.47 4.07 -13.35
C LYS A 59 -4.67 3.31 -12.30
N GLN A 60 -3.51 2.79 -12.68
CA GLN A 60 -2.62 2.05 -11.77
C GLN A 60 -2.17 2.90 -10.59
N ARG A 61 -1.90 4.20 -10.81
CA ARG A 61 -1.58 5.14 -9.73
C ARG A 61 -2.74 5.30 -8.74
N LEU A 62 -3.96 5.50 -9.23
CA LEU A 62 -5.14 5.61 -8.37
C LEU A 62 -5.42 4.32 -7.58
N ASP A 63 -5.28 3.17 -8.22
CA ASP A 63 -5.48 1.87 -7.58
C ASP A 63 -4.39 1.61 -6.52
N LEU A 64 -3.14 2.01 -6.78
CA LEU A 64 -2.04 1.95 -5.81
C LEU A 64 -2.30 2.89 -4.62
N GLU A 65 -2.70 4.14 -4.86
CA GLU A 65 -3.02 5.11 -3.81
C GLU A 65 -4.15 4.58 -2.91
N LYS A 66 -5.21 4.00 -3.50
CA LYS A 66 -6.29 3.36 -2.73
C LYS A 66 -5.81 2.19 -1.88
N ASN A 67 -5.06 1.27 -2.48
CA ASN A 67 -4.53 0.11 -1.77
C ASN A 67 -3.63 0.51 -0.59
N ILE A 68 -2.80 1.55 -0.77
CA ILE A 68 -1.96 2.09 0.31
C ILE A 68 -2.83 2.66 1.43
N ILE A 69 -3.83 3.49 1.10
CA ILE A 69 -4.73 4.08 2.10
C ILE A 69 -5.48 2.99 2.88
N GLU A 70 -6.01 1.99 2.18
CA GLU A 70 -6.69 0.86 2.81
C GLU A 70 -5.75 0.08 3.74
N LYS A 71 -4.52 -0.18 3.30
CA LYS A 71 -3.54 -0.92 4.12
C LYS A 71 -3.11 -0.15 5.36
N ILE A 72 -2.90 1.16 5.22
CA ILE A 72 -2.59 2.04 6.37
C ILE A 72 -3.77 2.01 7.34
N ARG A 73 -5.00 2.18 6.84
CA ARG A 73 -6.20 2.15 7.68
C ARG A 73 -6.37 0.83 8.42
N GLU A 74 -6.21 -0.31 7.73
CA GLU A 74 -6.22 -1.63 8.35
C GLU A 74 -5.18 -1.77 9.47
N THR A 75 -3.98 -1.26 9.22
CA THR A 75 -2.87 -1.35 10.17
C THR A 75 -3.13 -0.49 11.41
N VAL A 76 -3.59 0.74 11.22
CA VAL A 76 -3.95 1.65 12.32
C VAL A 76 -5.08 1.05 13.17
N LEU A 77 -6.15 0.54 12.54
CA LEU A 77 -7.25 -0.08 13.28
C LEU A 77 -6.82 -1.31 14.09
N LYS A 78 -5.88 -2.11 13.56
CA LYS A 78 -5.30 -3.23 14.31
C LYS A 78 -4.48 -2.75 15.49
N ALA A 79 -3.63 -1.74 15.28
CA ALA A 79 -2.82 -1.17 16.34
C ALA A 79 -3.68 -0.57 17.46
N ASP A 80 -4.73 0.18 17.12
CA ASP A 80 -5.67 0.76 18.09
C ASP A 80 -6.34 -0.33 18.94
N LYS A 81 -6.75 -1.44 18.31
CA LYS A 81 -7.33 -2.58 19.02
C LYS A 81 -6.33 -3.27 19.94
N GLU A 82 -5.09 -3.44 19.48
CA GLU A 82 -4.03 -4.03 20.31
C GLU A 82 -3.68 -3.14 21.50
N LEU A 83 -3.65 -1.82 21.31
CA LEU A 83 -3.43 -0.86 22.39
C LEU A 83 -4.56 -0.92 23.43
N ALA A 84 -5.82 -0.92 23.01
CA ALA A 84 -6.96 -1.03 23.92
C ALA A 84 -6.91 -2.33 24.75
N ASN A 85 -6.56 -3.46 24.11
CA ASN A 85 -6.42 -4.74 24.81
C ASN A 85 -5.24 -4.72 25.81
N LEU A 86 -4.14 -4.04 25.49
CA LEU A 86 -3.01 -3.90 26.40
C LEU A 86 -3.37 -3.02 27.61
N GLU A 87 -4.11 -1.93 27.39
CA GLU A 87 -4.60 -1.07 28.47
C GLU A 87 -5.48 -1.85 29.45
N GLU A 88 -6.42 -2.66 28.95
CA GLU A 88 -7.27 -3.52 29.76
C GLU A 88 -6.45 -4.51 30.59
N ARG A 89 -5.50 -5.22 29.96
CA ARG A 89 -4.62 -6.18 30.66
C ARG A 89 -3.76 -5.52 31.74
N ILE A 90 -3.28 -4.30 31.50
CA ILE A 90 -2.52 -3.53 32.49
C ILE A 90 -3.41 -3.19 33.68
N ALA A 91 -4.65 -2.77 33.43
CA ALA A 91 -5.62 -2.46 34.48
C ALA A 91 -5.93 -3.69 35.33
N GLU A 92 -6.21 -4.84 34.70
CA GLU A 92 -6.46 -6.12 35.38
C GLU A 92 -5.28 -6.53 36.25
N THR A 93 -4.05 -6.46 35.71
CA THR A 93 -2.83 -6.82 36.46
C THR A 93 -2.65 -5.92 37.68
N LYS A 94 -2.85 -4.60 37.54
CA LYS A 94 -2.78 -3.66 38.66
C LYS A 94 -3.82 -3.96 39.74
N ILE A 95 -5.04 -4.33 39.35
CA ILE A 95 -6.09 -4.71 40.30
C ILE A 95 -5.67 -5.95 41.09
N GLN A 96 -5.16 -6.99 40.41
CA GLN A 96 -4.70 -8.22 41.06
C GLN A 96 -3.55 -7.97 42.05
N GLU A 97 -2.58 -7.12 41.68
CA GLU A 97 -1.47 -6.74 42.56
C GLU A 97 -1.98 -6.01 43.82
N LEU A 98 -2.93 -5.09 43.67
CA LEU A 98 -3.53 -4.36 44.78
C LEU A 98 -4.35 -5.29 45.69
N GLU A 99 -5.12 -6.21 45.12
CA GLU A 99 -5.91 -7.20 45.88
C GLU A 99 -5.01 -8.13 46.70
N ALA A 100 -3.92 -8.62 46.10
CA ALA A 100 -2.94 -9.45 46.79
C ALA A 100 -2.27 -8.69 47.95
N GLU A 101 -1.94 -7.41 47.77
CA GLU A 101 -1.34 -6.60 48.82
C GLU A 101 -2.34 -6.30 49.95
N LEU A 102 -3.60 -6.02 49.62
CA LEU A 102 -4.66 -5.85 50.61
C LEU A 102 -4.88 -7.13 51.44
N GLU A 103 -4.79 -8.30 50.81
CA GLU A 103 -4.90 -9.58 51.51
C GLU A 103 -3.71 -9.81 52.47
N ARG A 104 -2.48 -9.52 52.03
CA ARG A 104 -1.29 -9.57 52.90
C ARG A 104 -1.44 -8.67 54.13
N LEU A 105 -1.84 -7.42 53.93
CA LEU A 105 -2.06 -6.47 55.02
C LEU A 105 -3.16 -6.91 55.98
N ARG A 106 -4.25 -7.50 55.46
CA ARG A 106 -5.33 -8.08 56.29
C ARG A 106 -4.82 -9.24 57.13
N ASN A 107 -3.98 -10.11 56.58
CA ASN A 107 -3.43 -11.25 57.29
C ASN A 107 -2.44 -10.81 58.39
N LEU A 108 -1.57 -9.85 58.12
CA LEU A 108 -0.66 -9.26 59.12
C LEU A 108 -1.43 -8.67 60.32
N ARG A 109 -2.50 -7.92 60.05
CA ARG A 109 -3.34 -7.34 61.12
C ARG A 109 -4.08 -8.40 61.95
N LYS A 110 -4.37 -9.57 61.38
CA LYS A 110 -4.97 -10.70 62.12
C LYS A 110 -3.96 -11.41 63.00
N THR A 111 -2.69 -11.46 62.61
CA THR A 111 -1.62 -12.08 63.41
C THR A 111 -1.11 -11.21 64.56
N GLU A 112 -1.35 -9.89 64.52
CA GLU A 112 -0.99 -8.93 65.57
C GLU A 112 -2.06 -8.78 66.68
N LYS A 113 -3.21 -9.46 66.57
CA LYS A 113 -4.27 -9.51 67.59
C LYS A 113 -4.28 -10.86 68.31
#